data_AF-A0A6C0M4K2-F1
#
_entry.id   AF-A0A6C0M4K2-F1
#
_cell.length_a   1.000
_cell.length_b   1.000
_cell.length_c   1.000
_cell.angle_alpha   90.00
_cell.angle_beta   90.00
_cell.angle_gamma   90.00
#
_symmetry.space_group_name_H-M   'P 1'
#
loop_
_entity.id
_entity.type
_entity.pdbx_description
1 polymer ?
#
loop_
_entity_poly.entity_id
_entity_poly.type
_entity_poly.pdbx_seq_one_letter_code
_entity_poly.pdbx_strand_id
1 'polypeptide(L)'
;MTSHEELKLLSVYAMFGIRTMNHANLERAAQHKLAVSSKSRFGVFVTLRRHENVFNADDLEATQIHGCLGHWTPNYQSMTPEELVAKVQQLARDVRFNDDRRLHFETDVDQDASAVIEISFMNQPLGEIDAVNCSAFSNKTRGLIVDSGTGKRATYLPGVYPTANWSYVSQSLRQKAGLGRTAAARFYAYETTVVKFQAYNTLFSALSASHLRSDVAFFYLKHYGEFVPYEYNAATNTATINEREAVRNVACIGDVIGFAHDYRAAFENKPVLPNLEHYYQKWLQNPVAYRQASIFLIRAYNRAQVHRSRVQLMSSQLYAALNRDELEPRFELGEAVSVLAQVSVPRMKALKRAMAIMRERADDMLQSESTPLDNVFELNWQSQSVHQMLKLETRIRTTTTTQSKSRPGLDALEHAIVLFRVLMKTAQRTIMRLDSLETNYLAVIYECLSNLDAVMGLHDARSEYSYSSAVRNEIRNQRLRYFAALRRGEYGLYYFKDGKTARLDITGHVVT
;
A
#
# COMPACT_ATOMS: atom_id res chain seq x y z
N MET A 1 7.10 -16.65 -18.36
CA MET A 1 6.99 -16.83 -16.90
C MET A 1 5.59 -16.43 -16.49
N THR A 2 4.79 -17.37 -15.99
CA THR A 2 3.47 -17.07 -15.40
C THR A 2 3.69 -16.25 -14.14
N SER A 3 3.17 -15.02 -14.10
CA SER A 3 3.33 -14.13 -12.96
C SER A 3 2.70 -14.74 -11.69
N HIS A 4 3.50 -14.88 -10.63
CA HIS A 4 3.09 -15.35 -9.29
C HIS A 4 2.57 -14.21 -8.39
N GLU A 5 1.86 -13.20 -8.94
CA GLU A 5 1.43 -12.01 -8.17
C GLU A 5 0.66 -12.35 -6.87
N GLU A 6 -0.21 -13.35 -6.86
CA GLU A 6 -1.01 -13.72 -5.67
C GLU A 6 -0.11 -14.31 -4.58
N LEU A 7 0.87 -15.12 -4.96
CA LEU A 7 1.84 -15.64 -4.00
C LEU A 7 2.68 -14.53 -3.40
N LYS A 8 3.16 -13.59 -4.23
CA LYS A 8 3.91 -12.40 -3.75
C LYS A 8 3.07 -11.61 -2.76
N LEU A 9 1.80 -11.39 -3.09
CA LEU A 9 0.87 -10.66 -2.23
C LEU A 9 0.62 -11.40 -0.90
N LEU A 10 0.41 -12.71 -0.94
CA LEU A 10 0.27 -13.54 0.27
C LEU A 10 1.51 -13.48 1.15
N SER A 11 2.72 -13.48 0.58
CA SER A 11 3.97 -13.32 1.34
C SER A 11 4.02 -11.97 2.06
N VAL A 12 3.67 -10.89 1.36
CA VAL A 12 3.64 -9.52 1.93
C VAL A 12 2.57 -9.41 3.01
N TYR A 13 1.37 -9.95 2.76
CA TYR A 13 0.30 -9.96 3.75
C TYR A 13 0.70 -10.72 5.01
N ALA A 14 1.36 -11.88 4.87
CA ALA A 14 1.88 -12.61 6.03
C ALA A 14 2.95 -11.82 6.79
N MET A 15 3.87 -11.15 6.08
CA MET A 15 4.93 -10.32 6.66
C MET A 15 4.39 -9.11 7.43
N PHE A 16 3.29 -8.50 6.96
CA PHE A 16 2.64 -7.34 7.60
C PHE A 16 1.42 -7.69 8.45
N GLY A 17 1.13 -8.99 8.66
CA GLY A 17 -0.02 -9.43 9.47
C GLY A 17 -1.39 -9.05 8.88
N ILE A 18 -1.49 -8.87 7.57
CA ILE A 18 -2.70 -8.47 6.87
C ILE A 18 -3.60 -9.68 6.65
N ARG A 19 -4.87 -9.53 6.99
CA ARG A 19 -5.92 -10.51 6.69
C ARG A 19 -7.03 -9.83 5.91
N THR A 20 -7.56 -10.55 4.92
CA THR A 20 -8.66 -10.11 4.06
C THR A 20 -9.72 -11.21 4.01
N MET A 21 -10.97 -10.86 3.74
CA MET A 21 -12.03 -11.86 3.55
C MET A 21 -11.79 -12.73 2.30
N ASN A 22 -11.06 -12.20 1.33
CA ASN A 22 -10.70 -12.90 0.10
C ASN A 22 -9.38 -13.68 0.18
N HIS A 23 -8.85 -13.89 1.39
CA HIS A 23 -7.57 -14.57 1.60
C HIS A 23 -7.56 -16.00 1.03
N ALA A 24 -8.64 -16.77 1.23
CA ALA A 24 -8.76 -18.11 0.67
C ALA A 24 -8.81 -18.13 -0.88
N ASN A 25 -9.33 -17.06 -1.49
CA ASN A 25 -9.34 -16.93 -2.96
C ASN A 25 -7.92 -16.67 -3.50
N LEU A 26 -7.14 -15.83 -2.80
CA LEU A 26 -5.73 -15.61 -3.10
C LEU A 26 -4.92 -16.90 -2.98
N GLU A 27 -5.13 -17.68 -1.90
CA GLU A 27 -4.45 -18.96 -1.69
C GLU A 27 -4.76 -19.95 -2.81
N ARG A 28 -6.03 -20.12 -3.18
CA ARG A 28 -6.44 -20.99 -4.30
C ARG A 28 -5.85 -20.56 -5.63
N ALA A 29 -5.82 -19.27 -5.91
CA ALA A 29 -5.21 -18.74 -7.14
C ALA A 29 -3.70 -18.99 -7.19
N ALA A 30 -2.99 -18.80 -6.07
CA ALA A 30 -1.57 -19.10 -5.95
C ALA A 30 -1.27 -20.61 -6.09
N GLN A 31 -2.07 -21.46 -5.45
CA GLN A 31 -1.99 -22.93 -5.55
C GLN A 31 -2.17 -23.38 -7.00
N HIS A 32 -3.21 -22.91 -7.69
CA HIS A 32 -3.46 -23.24 -9.09
C HIS A 32 -2.28 -22.87 -9.98
N LYS A 33 -1.70 -21.66 -9.80
CA LYS A 33 -0.51 -21.23 -10.57
C LYS A 33 0.72 -22.09 -10.29
N LEU A 34 0.90 -22.56 -9.06
CA LEU A 34 1.98 -23.49 -8.71
C LEU A 34 1.75 -24.89 -9.29
N ALA A 35 0.50 -25.35 -9.33
CA ALA A 35 0.10 -26.65 -9.89
C ALA A 35 0.30 -26.75 -11.41
N VAL A 36 0.07 -25.64 -12.14
CA VAL A 36 0.32 -25.57 -13.59
C VAL A 36 1.82 -25.64 -13.94
N SER A 37 2.70 -25.41 -12.97
CA SER A 37 4.14 -25.53 -13.18
C SER A 37 4.56 -27.01 -13.21
N SER A 38 5.22 -27.44 -14.28
CA SER A 38 5.77 -28.80 -14.41
C SER A 38 6.94 -29.14 -13.49
N LYS A 39 7.38 -28.19 -12.64
CA LYS A 39 8.53 -28.37 -11.75
C LYS A 39 8.11 -28.94 -10.41
N SER A 40 8.59 -30.14 -10.10
CA SER A 40 8.55 -30.75 -8.78
C SER A 40 9.46 -30.01 -7.80
N ARG A 41 8.91 -29.55 -6.67
CA ARG A 41 9.61 -28.77 -5.64
C ARG A 41 9.56 -29.48 -4.31
N PHE A 42 10.69 -29.64 -3.64
CA PHE A 42 10.77 -30.35 -2.35
C PHE A 42 11.03 -29.41 -1.17
N GLY A 43 11.20 -28.12 -1.44
CA GLY A 43 11.47 -27.12 -0.42
C GLY A 43 11.32 -25.70 -0.93
N VAL A 44 11.32 -24.77 0.01
CA VAL A 44 11.22 -23.34 -0.25
C VAL A 44 11.99 -22.56 0.80
N PHE A 45 12.60 -21.47 0.36
CA PHE A 45 13.20 -20.46 1.19
C PHE A 45 12.54 -19.11 0.94
N VAL A 46 12.43 -18.31 1.99
CA VAL A 46 12.14 -16.88 1.89
C VAL A 46 13.34 -16.13 2.41
N THR A 47 13.80 -15.14 1.65
CA THR A 47 14.86 -14.22 2.02
C THR A 47 14.29 -12.81 2.00
N LEU A 48 14.49 -12.07 3.09
CA LEU A 48 14.19 -10.65 3.20
C LEU A 48 15.49 -9.86 3.17
N ARG A 49 15.55 -8.91 2.25
CA ARG A 49 16.69 -8.01 2.03
C ARG A 49 16.26 -6.58 2.32
N ARG A 50 17.11 -5.82 3.00
CA ARG A 50 16.85 -4.44 3.42
C ARG A 50 18.00 -3.52 2.99
N HIS A 51 17.70 -2.23 2.88
CA HIS A 51 18.68 -1.20 2.48
C HIS A 51 19.13 -0.31 3.65
N GLU A 52 19.07 -0.83 4.88
CA GLU A 52 19.43 -0.06 6.07
C GLU A 52 20.89 -0.28 6.50
N ASN A 53 21.49 0.82 6.99
CA ASN A 53 22.56 0.86 8.00
C ASN A 53 24.05 0.80 7.66
N VAL A 54 24.54 0.64 6.43
CA VAL A 54 25.93 1.04 6.14
C VAL A 54 26.05 1.49 4.70
N PHE A 55 26.44 2.75 4.51
CA PHE A 55 26.97 3.24 3.23
C PHE A 55 28.23 2.42 2.91
N ASN A 56 28.09 1.38 2.09
CA ASN A 56 29.26 0.75 1.50
C ASN A 56 29.68 1.63 0.33
N ALA A 57 30.73 2.43 0.52
CA ALA A 57 31.24 3.32 -0.52
C ALA A 57 31.65 2.57 -1.80
N ASP A 58 31.94 1.27 -1.67
CA ASP A 58 32.35 0.39 -2.76
C ASP A 58 31.17 -0.36 -3.42
N ASP A 59 29.97 -0.35 -2.82
CA ASP A 59 28.78 -1.00 -3.39
C ASP A 59 27.49 -0.30 -2.92
N LEU A 60 27.12 0.76 -3.64
CA LEU A 60 25.94 1.60 -3.39
C LEU A 60 24.61 0.85 -3.58
N GLU A 61 24.62 -0.40 -4.09
CA GLU A 61 23.43 -1.24 -4.27
C GLU A 61 23.38 -2.46 -3.32
N ALA A 62 24.34 -2.58 -2.38
CA ALA A 62 24.45 -3.74 -1.49
C ALA A 62 23.29 -3.84 -0.48
N THR A 63 22.22 -4.55 -0.86
CA THR A 63 21.19 -4.98 0.10
C THR A 63 21.77 -5.93 1.16
N GLN A 64 21.46 -5.68 2.43
CA GLN A 64 21.82 -6.58 3.53
C GLN A 64 20.73 -7.62 3.76
N ILE A 65 21.12 -8.85 4.13
CA ILE A 65 20.18 -9.92 4.44
C ILE A 65 19.62 -9.68 5.84
N HIS A 66 18.34 -9.32 5.91
CA HIS A 66 17.60 -9.19 7.17
C HIS A 66 17.23 -10.55 7.75
N GLY A 67 16.81 -11.48 6.90
CA GLY A 67 16.49 -12.85 7.30
C GLY A 67 16.43 -13.78 6.10
N CYS A 68 16.73 -15.06 6.32
CA CYS A 68 16.65 -16.10 5.31
C CYS A 68 16.35 -17.44 6.00
N LEU A 69 15.08 -17.85 5.93
CA LEU A 69 14.58 -19.07 6.53
C LEU A 69 14.00 -19.97 5.44
N GLY A 70 14.11 -21.27 5.64
CA GLY A 70 13.64 -22.26 4.67
C GLY A 70 13.07 -23.50 5.31
N HIS A 71 12.28 -24.21 4.52
CA HIS A 71 11.72 -25.50 4.84
C HIS A 71 11.88 -26.42 3.63
N TRP A 72 12.31 -27.66 3.85
CA TRP A 72 12.30 -28.69 2.83
C TRP A 72 11.95 -30.05 3.44
N THR A 73 11.35 -30.91 2.64
CA THR A 73 10.94 -32.25 3.05
C THR A 73 12.17 -33.15 3.23
N PRO A 74 12.18 -34.02 4.25
CA PRO A 74 13.08 -35.16 4.28
C PRO A 74 12.96 -36.00 3.00
N ASN A 75 14.07 -36.60 2.54
CA ASN A 75 14.11 -37.48 1.37
C ASN A 75 13.64 -36.81 0.05
N TYR A 76 13.59 -35.47 0.01
CA TYR A 76 13.32 -34.69 -1.21
C TYR A 76 11.96 -35.01 -1.86
N GLN A 77 10.99 -35.40 -1.04
CA GLN A 77 9.61 -35.59 -1.46
C GLN A 77 9.02 -34.28 -2.00
N SER A 78 8.28 -34.35 -3.09
CA SER A 78 7.67 -33.14 -3.64
C SER A 78 6.60 -32.63 -2.70
N MET A 79 6.64 -31.34 -2.40
CA MET A 79 5.59 -30.62 -1.70
C MET A 79 4.44 -30.32 -2.66
N THR A 80 3.22 -30.43 -2.15
CA THR A 80 2.02 -29.99 -2.85
C THR A 80 1.98 -28.46 -2.99
N PRO A 81 1.25 -27.91 -3.98
CA PRO A 81 1.02 -26.48 -4.08
C PRO A 81 0.48 -25.84 -2.79
N GLU A 82 -0.42 -26.53 -2.08
CA GLU A 82 -1.01 -26.12 -0.82
C GLU A 82 0.06 -25.97 0.28
N GLU A 83 0.91 -26.99 0.44
CA GLU A 83 2.03 -26.96 1.40
C GLU A 83 3.03 -25.85 1.07
N LEU A 84 3.34 -25.62 -0.21
CA LEU A 84 4.24 -24.56 -0.63
C LEU A 84 3.69 -23.17 -0.29
N VAL A 85 2.42 -22.90 -0.58
CA VAL A 85 1.78 -21.61 -0.25
C VAL A 85 1.81 -21.38 1.26
N ALA A 86 1.39 -22.38 2.05
CA ALA A 86 1.40 -22.29 3.50
C ALA A 86 2.80 -22.04 4.07
N LYS A 87 3.83 -22.73 3.55
CA LYS A 87 5.22 -22.53 3.99
C LYS A 87 5.78 -21.19 3.57
N VAL A 88 5.44 -20.68 2.38
CA VAL A 88 5.84 -19.33 1.96
C VAL A 88 5.26 -18.27 2.91
N GLN A 89 3.98 -18.34 3.26
CA GLN A 89 3.36 -17.39 4.20
C GLN A 89 4.01 -17.48 5.59
N GLN A 90 4.19 -18.70 6.10
CA GLN A 90 4.86 -18.93 7.38
C GLN A 90 6.27 -18.32 7.37
N LEU A 91 7.09 -18.68 6.39
CA LEU A 91 8.48 -18.21 6.30
C LEU A 91 8.56 -16.70 6.07
N ALA A 92 7.66 -16.10 5.29
CA ALA A 92 7.62 -14.65 5.09
C ALA A 92 7.32 -13.87 6.38
N ARG A 93 6.51 -14.43 7.27
CA ARG A 93 6.34 -13.89 8.63
C ARG A 93 7.58 -14.14 9.47
N ASP A 94 8.12 -15.36 9.45
CA ASP A 94 9.23 -15.76 10.31
C ASP A 94 10.52 -15.00 9.98
N VAL A 95 10.82 -14.70 8.70
CA VAL A 95 12.05 -13.95 8.34
C VAL A 95 12.06 -12.53 8.89
N ARG A 96 10.89 -11.94 9.19
CA ARG A 96 10.79 -10.62 9.84
C ARG A 96 10.97 -10.71 11.35
N PHE A 97 10.42 -11.74 11.98
CA PHE A 97 10.29 -11.78 13.46
C PHE A 97 11.21 -12.77 14.17
N ASN A 98 11.62 -13.84 13.49
CA ASN A 98 12.23 -15.02 14.11
C ASN A 98 13.67 -15.31 13.62
N ASP A 99 14.19 -14.57 12.63
CA ASP A 99 15.59 -14.68 12.21
C ASP A 99 16.47 -13.71 12.98
N ASP A 100 17.44 -14.20 13.75
CA ASP A 100 18.28 -13.36 14.63
C ASP A 100 19.10 -12.30 13.88
N ARG A 101 19.35 -12.48 12.57
CA ARG A 101 20.02 -11.45 11.73
C ARG A 101 19.25 -10.15 11.67
N ARG A 102 17.94 -10.17 11.94
CA ARG A 102 17.12 -8.96 12.03
C ARG A 102 17.63 -7.97 13.08
N LEU A 103 18.34 -8.46 14.10
CA LEU A 103 18.88 -7.65 15.19
C LEU A 103 20.04 -6.74 14.76
N HIS A 104 20.53 -6.89 13.51
CA HIS A 104 21.50 -5.97 12.91
C HIS A 104 20.88 -4.68 12.34
N PHE A 105 19.55 -4.58 12.35
CA PHE A 105 18.81 -3.44 11.81
C PHE A 105 18.26 -2.59 12.97
N GLU A 106 18.37 -1.28 12.86
CA GLU A 106 17.90 -0.34 13.90
C GLU A 106 16.39 -0.09 13.81
N THR A 107 15.84 -0.06 12.59
CA THR A 107 14.39 0.05 12.37
C THR A 107 13.76 -1.29 11.99
N ASP A 108 12.43 -1.35 11.95
CA ASP A 108 11.68 -2.50 11.44
C ASP A 108 11.43 -2.35 9.92
N VAL A 109 11.02 -3.44 9.27
CA VAL A 109 10.75 -3.55 7.83
C VAL A 109 9.67 -2.57 7.35
N ASP A 110 8.75 -2.17 8.24
CA ASP A 110 7.72 -1.17 7.93
C ASP A 110 8.24 0.26 7.74
N GLN A 111 9.55 0.48 7.92
CA GLN A 111 10.23 1.74 7.64
C GLN A 111 11.15 1.66 6.41
N ASP A 112 11.19 0.53 5.71
CA ASP A 112 12.01 0.30 4.53
C ASP A 112 11.13 -0.05 3.31
N ALA A 113 10.66 0.97 2.59
CA ALA A 113 9.90 0.79 1.36
C ALA A 113 10.71 0.16 0.22
N SER A 114 12.03 0.11 0.36
CA SER A 114 12.92 -0.53 -0.62
C SER A 114 13.18 -2.01 -0.32
N ALA A 115 12.66 -2.54 0.80
CA ALA A 115 12.82 -3.94 1.17
C ALA A 115 12.37 -4.91 0.07
N VAL A 116 13.17 -5.94 -0.15
CA VAL A 116 13.00 -6.94 -1.21
C VAL A 116 12.78 -8.31 -0.60
N ILE A 117 11.73 -8.99 -1.04
CA ILE A 117 11.46 -10.39 -0.72
C ILE A 117 11.90 -11.25 -1.91
N GLU A 118 12.57 -12.36 -1.60
CA GLU A 118 12.98 -13.38 -2.54
C GLU A 118 12.46 -14.74 -2.08
N ILE A 119 11.66 -15.39 -2.91
CA ILE A 119 11.16 -16.76 -2.71
C ILE A 119 11.97 -17.70 -3.59
N SER A 120 12.71 -18.60 -2.96
CA SER A 120 13.58 -19.57 -3.62
C SER A 120 12.98 -20.97 -3.49
N PHE A 121 12.31 -21.45 -4.54
CA PHE A 121 11.77 -22.82 -4.60
C PHE A 121 12.87 -23.81 -4.96
N MET A 122 13.07 -24.84 -4.14
CA MET A 122 14.06 -25.89 -4.38
C MET A 122 13.46 -26.96 -5.31
N ASN A 123 13.94 -27.04 -6.54
CA ASN A 123 13.54 -28.08 -7.50
C ASN A 123 14.20 -29.41 -7.10
N GLN A 124 13.59 -30.55 -7.39
CA GLN A 124 14.16 -31.86 -7.02
C GLN A 124 15.66 -31.98 -7.35
N PRO A 125 16.46 -32.64 -6.48
CA PRO A 125 17.89 -32.75 -6.70
C PRO A 125 18.24 -33.37 -8.06
N LEU A 126 19.26 -32.81 -8.71
CA LEU A 126 19.74 -33.26 -10.01
C LEU A 126 20.53 -34.58 -9.93
N GLY A 127 20.99 -34.95 -8.73
CA GLY A 127 21.80 -36.14 -8.47
C GLY A 127 22.78 -35.95 -7.33
N GLU A 128 23.41 -37.05 -6.92
CA GLU A 128 24.51 -37.04 -5.94
C GLU A 128 25.79 -36.45 -6.57
N ILE A 129 26.49 -35.62 -5.80
CA ILE A 129 27.82 -35.10 -6.14
C ILE A 129 28.87 -35.99 -5.48
N ASP A 130 29.73 -36.59 -6.30
CA ASP A 130 30.77 -37.53 -5.92
C ASP A 130 32.15 -37.05 -6.38
N ALA A 131 33.18 -37.90 -6.22
CA ALA A 131 34.53 -37.58 -6.62
C ALA A 131 34.71 -37.39 -8.15
N VAL A 132 33.78 -37.89 -8.96
CA VAL A 132 33.85 -37.84 -10.43
C VAL A 132 33.26 -36.54 -10.97
N ASN A 133 32.16 -36.08 -10.38
CA ASN A 133 31.41 -34.93 -10.91
C ASN A 133 31.56 -33.63 -10.08
N CYS A 134 32.30 -33.65 -8.96
CA CYS A 134 32.46 -32.48 -8.09
C CYS A 134 33.14 -31.28 -8.77
N SER A 135 33.98 -31.51 -9.78
CA SER A 135 34.64 -30.46 -10.56
C SER A 135 33.66 -29.64 -11.41
N ALA A 136 32.51 -30.22 -11.78
CA ALA A 136 31.45 -29.56 -12.54
C ALA A 136 30.44 -28.82 -11.64
N PHE A 137 30.52 -28.99 -10.31
CA PHE A 137 29.65 -28.27 -9.38
C PHE A 137 30.09 -26.81 -9.25
N SER A 138 29.13 -25.89 -9.35
CA SER A 138 29.32 -24.48 -9.03
C SER A 138 28.18 -23.99 -8.15
N ASN A 139 28.51 -23.44 -6.97
CA ASN A 139 27.49 -22.84 -6.12
C ASN A 139 26.91 -21.57 -6.72
N LYS A 140 27.52 -20.99 -7.77
CA LYS A 140 26.95 -19.85 -8.51
C LYS A 140 25.57 -20.16 -9.09
N THR A 141 25.38 -21.36 -9.62
CA THR A 141 24.16 -21.76 -10.35
C THR A 141 23.35 -22.84 -9.64
N ARG A 142 23.97 -23.60 -8.72
CA ARG A 142 23.32 -24.72 -8.03
C ARG A 142 23.43 -24.60 -6.52
N GLY A 143 22.38 -25.00 -5.82
CA GLY A 143 22.39 -25.22 -4.39
C GLY A 143 23.03 -26.57 -4.07
N LEU A 144 23.45 -26.75 -2.82
CA LEU A 144 24.06 -27.98 -2.34
C LEU A 144 23.43 -28.39 -1.02
N ILE A 145 23.07 -29.66 -0.89
CA ILE A 145 22.65 -30.30 0.36
C ILE A 145 23.76 -31.24 0.82
N VAL A 146 23.99 -31.28 2.13
CA VAL A 146 24.73 -32.38 2.77
C VAL A 146 23.75 -33.20 3.60
N ASP A 147 23.83 -34.53 3.48
CA ASP A 147 23.04 -35.47 4.27
C ASP A 147 23.92 -36.58 4.83
N SER A 148 23.91 -36.72 6.15
CA SER A 148 24.65 -37.77 6.85
C SER A 148 23.92 -39.11 6.93
N GLY A 149 22.63 -39.17 6.56
CA GLY A 149 21.77 -40.33 6.76
C GLY A 149 21.32 -40.55 8.22
N THR A 150 21.91 -39.83 9.19
CA THR A 150 21.58 -39.91 10.63
C THR A 150 20.77 -38.69 11.12
N GLY A 151 20.23 -37.90 10.19
CA GLY A 151 19.40 -36.73 10.48
C GLY A 151 20.14 -35.40 10.50
N LYS A 152 21.48 -35.39 10.58
CA LYS A 152 22.29 -34.16 10.42
C LYS A 152 22.36 -33.74 8.96
N ARG A 153 21.79 -32.58 8.65
CA ARG A 153 21.63 -32.06 7.29
C ARG A 153 21.77 -30.55 7.27
N ALA A 154 22.26 -30.03 6.16
CA ALA A 154 22.27 -28.59 5.89
C ALA A 154 22.19 -28.34 4.38
N THR A 155 21.87 -27.10 4.01
CA THR A 155 21.98 -26.65 2.62
C THR A 155 22.59 -25.27 2.52
N TYR A 156 23.15 -24.99 1.34
CA TYR A 156 23.30 -23.64 0.80
C TYR A 156 22.44 -23.50 -0.46
N LEU A 157 21.76 -22.36 -0.58
CA LEU A 157 21.12 -21.93 -1.82
C LEU A 157 22.18 -21.64 -2.90
N PRO A 158 21.79 -21.60 -4.20
CA PRO A 158 22.64 -21.01 -5.22
C PRO A 158 23.06 -19.57 -4.83
N GLY A 159 24.30 -19.22 -5.13
CA GLY A 159 24.84 -17.87 -4.98
C GLY A 159 25.35 -17.50 -3.59
N VAL A 160 25.34 -18.41 -2.61
CA VAL A 160 25.89 -18.12 -1.25
C VAL A 160 27.42 -17.96 -1.30
N TYR A 161 28.10 -18.82 -2.06
CA TYR A 161 29.54 -18.77 -2.31
C TYR A 161 29.83 -18.89 -3.81
N PRO A 162 29.50 -17.86 -4.62
CA PRO A 162 29.49 -17.97 -6.08
C PRO A 162 30.87 -18.18 -6.71
N THR A 163 31.94 -17.83 -5.99
CA THR A 163 33.34 -17.94 -6.43
C THR A 163 34.12 -19.06 -5.73
N ALA A 164 33.53 -19.70 -4.70
CA ALA A 164 34.24 -20.72 -3.94
C ALA A 164 34.26 -22.05 -4.69
N ASN A 165 35.36 -22.79 -4.52
CA ASN A 165 35.51 -24.13 -5.08
C ASN A 165 34.77 -25.19 -4.24
N TRP A 166 34.66 -26.40 -4.79
CA TRP A 166 34.03 -27.54 -4.16
C TRP A 166 34.57 -27.84 -2.75
N SER A 167 35.89 -27.84 -2.58
CA SER A 167 36.54 -28.17 -1.31
C SER A 167 36.07 -27.24 -0.18
N TYR A 168 36.03 -25.94 -0.46
CA TYR A 168 35.52 -24.95 0.48
C TYR A 168 34.03 -25.16 0.78
N VAL A 169 33.18 -25.21 -0.26
CA VAL A 169 31.71 -25.25 -0.09
C VAL A 169 31.29 -26.52 0.64
N SER A 170 31.84 -27.68 0.26
CA SER A 170 31.51 -28.97 0.88
C SER A 170 31.95 -29.02 2.35
N GLN A 171 33.14 -28.53 2.68
CA GLN A 171 33.65 -28.51 4.05
C GLN A 171 32.89 -27.52 4.95
N SER A 172 32.59 -26.33 4.44
CA SER A 172 31.78 -25.33 5.13
C SER A 172 30.36 -25.87 5.40
N LEU A 173 29.76 -26.55 4.40
CA LEU A 173 28.43 -27.12 4.54
C LEU A 173 28.38 -28.27 5.56
N ARG A 174 29.43 -29.10 5.62
CA ARG A 174 29.60 -30.11 6.70
C ARG A 174 29.62 -29.47 8.08
N GLN A 175 30.38 -28.39 8.24
CA GLN A 175 30.43 -27.66 9.49
C GLN A 175 29.07 -27.08 9.86
N LYS A 176 28.35 -26.49 8.88
CA LYS A 176 26.98 -25.98 9.07
C LYS A 176 26.01 -27.08 9.52
N ALA A 177 26.18 -28.31 9.03
CA ALA A 177 25.38 -29.47 9.46
C ALA A 177 25.80 -30.07 10.81
N GLY A 178 26.86 -29.55 11.45
CA GLY A 178 27.42 -30.11 12.68
C GLY A 178 28.12 -31.46 12.47
N LEU A 179 28.69 -31.68 11.29
CA LEU A 179 29.46 -32.88 10.92
C LEU A 179 30.96 -32.65 11.10
N GLY A 180 31.67 -33.68 11.58
CA GLY A 180 33.13 -33.70 11.56
C GLY A 180 33.68 -33.73 10.14
N ARG A 181 34.95 -33.32 9.96
CA ARG A 181 35.60 -33.21 8.64
C ARG A 181 35.54 -34.51 7.82
N THR A 182 35.68 -35.65 8.49
CA THR A 182 35.79 -36.98 7.87
C THR A 182 34.52 -37.83 7.98
N ALA A 183 33.43 -37.30 8.56
CA ALA A 183 32.20 -38.07 8.74
C ALA A 183 31.61 -38.49 7.38
N ALA A 184 31.03 -39.70 7.29
CA ALA A 184 30.30 -40.11 6.09
C ALA A 184 29.14 -39.14 5.82
N ALA A 185 29.06 -38.61 4.60
CA ALA A 185 27.97 -37.73 4.18
C ALA A 185 27.85 -37.76 2.65
N ARG A 186 26.61 -37.66 2.17
CA ARG A 186 26.26 -37.53 0.76
C ARG A 186 25.96 -36.08 0.43
N PHE A 187 26.24 -35.70 -0.81
CA PHE A 187 26.00 -34.35 -1.29
C PHE A 187 25.04 -34.37 -2.46
N TYR A 188 24.06 -33.49 -2.47
CA TYR A 188 23.08 -33.42 -3.56
C TYR A 188 23.01 -32.01 -4.11
N ALA A 189 23.19 -31.87 -5.42
CA ALA A 189 23.02 -30.59 -6.09
C ALA A 189 21.55 -30.41 -6.51
N TYR A 190 21.07 -29.17 -6.43
CA TYR A 190 19.73 -28.82 -6.88
C TYR A 190 19.71 -27.43 -7.51
N GLU A 191 18.67 -27.16 -8.28
CA GLU A 191 18.39 -25.83 -8.83
C GLU A 191 17.26 -25.15 -8.08
N THR A 192 17.21 -23.82 -8.14
CA THR A 192 16.09 -23.07 -7.61
C THR A 192 15.29 -22.39 -8.72
N THR A 193 14.00 -22.21 -8.46
CA THR A 193 13.18 -21.24 -9.18
C THR A 193 12.95 -20.06 -8.26
N VAL A 194 13.41 -18.87 -8.67
CA VAL A 194 13.44 -17.68 -7.80
C VAL A 194 12.38 -16.66 -8.24
N VAL A 195 11.64 -16.12 -7.26
CA VAL A 195 10.72 -15.00 -7.44
C VAL A 195 11.18 -13.86 -6.52
N LYS A 196 11.66 -12.76 -7.09
CA LYS A 196 12.17 -11.58 -6.36
C LYS A 196 11.29 -10.36 -6.62
N PHE A 197 10.92 -9.62 -5.59
CA PHE A 197 10.02 -8.47 -5.69
C PHE A 197 10.14 -7.51 -4.50
N GLN A 198 9.82 -6.23 -4.72
CA GLN A 198 9.76 -5.23 -3.65
C GLN A 198 8.47 -5.36 -2.84
N ALA A 199 8.60 -5.32 -1.51
CA ALA A 199 7.47 -5.44 -0.59
C ALA A 199 6.49 -4.28 -0.77
N TYR A 200 6.99 -3.03 -0.82
CA TYR A 200 6.17 -1.82 -1.00
C TYR A 200 5.32 -1.87 -2.27
N ASN A 201 5.93 -2.14 -3.43
CA ASN A 201 5.20 -2.17 -4.71
C ASN A 201 4.14 -3.26 -4.75
N THR A 202 4.38 -4.39 -4.09
CA THR A 202 3.42 -5.49 -4.01
C THR A 202 2.26 -5.13 -3.08
N LEU A 203 2.57 -4.55 -1.92
CA LEU A 203 1.58 -4.11 -0.93
C LEU A 203 0.64 -3.04 -1.46
N PHE A 204 1.18 -2.07 -2.21
CA PHE A 204 0.42 -0.96 -2.80
C PHE A 204 0.13 -1.18 -4.30
N SER A 205 0.10 -2.43 -4.73
CA SER A 205 -0.29 -2.81 -6.10
C SER A 205 -1.81 -2.68 -6.30
N ALA A 206 -2.22 -2.59 -7.57
CA ALA A 206 -3.64 -2.62 -7.94
C ALA A 206 -4.35 -3.91 -7.49
N LEU A 207 -3.64 -5.05 -7.49
CA LEU A 207 -4.16 -6.32 -6.99
C LEU A 207 -4.48 -6.22 -5.48
N SER A 208 -3.51 -5.75 -4.68
CA SER A 208 -3.71 -5.54 -3.25
C SER A 208 -4.87 -4.56 -2.97
N ALA A 209 -4.91 -3.44 -3.69
CA ALA A 209 -6.00 -2.46 -3.57
C ALA A 209 -7.37 -3.08 -3.88
N SER A 210 -7.47 -3.91 -4.93
CA SER A 210 -8.71 -4.62 -5.28
C SER A 210 -9.19 -5.53 -4.15
N HIS A 211 -8.29 -6.32 -3.56
CA HIS A 211 -8.62 -7.21 -2.44
C HIS A 211 -9.06 -6.43 -1.19
N LEU A 212 -8.31 -5.41 -0.78
CA LEU A 212 -8.69 -4.60 0.37
C LEU A 212 -10.02 -3.86 0.14
N ARG A 213 -10.27 -3.36 -1.08
CA ARG A 213 -11.54 -2.73 -1.45
C ARG A 213 -12.71 -3.71 -1.46
N SER A 214 -12.48 -4.97 -1.81
CA SER A 214 -13.53 -5.99 -1.82
C SER A 214 -14.07 -6.31 -0.42
N ASP A 215 -13.23 -6.27 0.61
CA ASP A 215 -13.65 -6.50 2.00
C ASP A 215 -14.63 -5.40 2.45
N VAL A 216 -14.30 -4.15 2.12
CA VAL A 216 -15.11 -2.97 2.46
C VAL A 216 -16.39 -2.95 1.62
N ALA A 217 -16.34 -3.38 0.35
CA ALA A 217 -17.54 -3.56 -0.45
C ALA A 217 -18.50 -4.58 0.19
N PHE A 218 -17.97 -5.70 0.68
CA PHE A 218 -18.79 -6.71 1.37
C PHE A 218 -19.46 -6.16 2.64
N PHE A 219 -18.77 -5.30 3.39
CA PHE A 219 -19.38 -4.59 4.51
C PHE A 219 -20.63 -3.81 4.07
N TYR A 220 -20.53 -2.98 3.02
CA TYR A 220 -21.68 -2.21 2.55
C TYR A 220 -22.78 -3.09 1.94
N LEU A 221 -22.43 -4.22 1.31
CA LEU A 221 -23.44 -5.18 0.84
C LEU A 221 -24.28 -5.72 2.01
N LYS A 222 -23.65 -5.98 3.14
CA LYS A 222 -24.32 -6.51 4.33
C LYS A 222 -25.05 -5.45 5.16
N HIS A 223 -24.46 -4.28 5.34
CA HIS A 223 -24.91 -3.28 6.33
C HIS A 223 -25.59 -2.04 5.73
N TYR A 224 -25.52 -1.82 4.41
CA TYR A 224 -26.30 -0.76 3.76
C TYR A 224 -27.72 -1.25 3.51
N GLY A 225 -28.63 -0.95 4.45
CA GLY A 225 -30.07 -1.21 4.33
C GLY A 225 -30.81 -0.04 3.70
N GLU A 226 -31.74 0.55 4.46
CA GLU A 226 -32.50 1.75 4.05
C GLU A 226 -31.61 2.99 3.93
N PHE A 227 -30.63 3.12 4.83
CA PHE A 227 -29.67 4.22 4.85
C PHE A 227 -28.23 3.74 4.96
N VAL A 228 -27.30 4.62 4.62
CA VAL A 228 -25.86 4.32 4.71
C VAL A 228 -25.45 4.17 6.19
N PRO A 229 -24.65 3.15 6.53
CA PRO A 229 -24.18 2.97 7.91
C PRO A 229 -23.23 4.10 8.32
N TYR A 230 -23.35 4.53 9.58
CA TYR A 230 -22.56 5.62 10.17
C TYR A 230 -21.43 5.09 11.05
N GLU A 231 -21.75 4.19 11.98
CA GLU A 231 -20.81 3.53 12.89
C GLU A 231 -21.06 2.02 12.88
N TYR A 232 -20.00 1.23 13.00
CA TYR A 232 -20.05 -0.22 13.10
C TYR A 232 -19.42 -0.70 14.41
N ASN A 233 -20.17 -1.49 15.17
CA ASN A 233 -19.67 -2.15 16.38
C ASN A 233 -19.43 -3.63 16.08
N ALA A 234 -18.16 -4.03 16.11
CA ALA A 234 -17.73 -5.39 15.82
C ALA A 234 -18.12 -6.39 16.92
N ALA A 235 -18.26 -5.93 18.16
CA ALA A 235 -18.65 -6.81 19.27
C ALA A 235 -20.12 -7.23 19.18
N THR A 236 -20.99 -6.37 18.64
CA THR A 236 -22.42 -6.66 18.45
C THR A 236 -22.78 -7.00 17.00
N ASN A 237 -21.85 -6.81 16.05
CA ASN A 237 -22.08 -6.99 14.61
C ASN A 237 -23.23 -6.11 14.08
N THR A 238 -23.38 -4.91 14.64
CA THR A 238 -24.45 -3.97 14.30
C THR A 238 -23.90 -2.66 13.77
N ALA A 239 -24.53 -2.13 12.72
CA ALA A 239 -24.29 -0.79 12.22
C ALA A 239 -25.41 0.16 12.65
N THR A 240 -25.07 1.40 12.98
CA THR A 240 -26.03 2.46 13.33
C THR A 240 -26.19 3.46 12.19
N ILE A 241 -27.30 4.20 12.17
CA ILE A 241 -27.62 5.22 11.17
C ILE A 241 -27.75 6.58 11.87
N ASN A 242 -27.22 7.64 11.25
CA ASN A 242 -27.40 9.01 11.72
C ASN A 242 -27.62 9.96 10.53
N GLU A 243 -28.87 10.16 10.12
CA GLU A 243 -29.22 10.99 8.95
C GLU A 243 -28.87 12.49 9.07
N ARG A 244 -28.59 12.97 10.29
CA ARG A 244 -28.26 14.38 10.55
C ARG A 244 -26.86 14.75 10.03
N GLU A 245 -25.98 13.77 9.89
CA GLU A 245 -24.58 13.93 9.49
C GLU A 245 -24.41 14.02 7.97
N ALA A 246 -24.96 15.08 7.37
CA ALA A 246 -25.09 15.19 5.91
C ALA A 246 -23.76 15.07 5.14
N VAL A 247 -22.71 15.76 5.61
CA VAL A 247 -21.38 15.72 4.97
C VAL A 247 -20.86 14.28 4.90
N ARG A 248 -20.93 13.57 6.03
CA ARG A 248 -20.39 12.22 6.19
C ARG A 248 -21.20 11.19 5.41
N ASN A 249 -22.51 11.27 5.51
CA ASN A 249 -23.38 10.33 4.81
C ASN A 249 -23.24 10.48 3.30
N VAL A 250 -23.16 11.70 2.77
CA VAL A 250 -22.93 11.91 1.33
C VAL A 250 -21.54 11.43 0.91
N ALA A 251 -20.49 11.68 1.71
CA ALA A 251 -19.16 11.15 1.44
C ALA A 251 -19.17 9.61 1.35
N CYS A 252 -19.80 8.96 2.33
CA CYS A 252 -19.94 7.51 2.41
C CYS A 252 -20.75 6.93 1.23
N ILE A 253 -21.85 7.58 0.84
CA ILE A 253 -22.61 7.22 -0.36
C ILE A 253 -21.74 7.35 -1.62
N GLY A 254 -20.88 8.38 -1.69
CA GLY A 254 -19.89 8.57 -2.75
C GLY A 254 -18.87 7.44 -2.86
N ASP A 255 -18.50 6.83 -1.74
CA ASP A 255 -17.64 5.65 -1.69
C ASP A 255 -18.38 4.40 -2.16
N VAL A 256 -19.65 4.23 -1.75
CA VAL A 256 -20.53 3.15 -2.23
C VAL A 256 -20.72 3.18 -3.74
N ILE A 257 -20.86 4.35 -4.35
CA ILE A 257 -20.90 4.49 -5.82
C ILE A 257 -19.62 3.95 -6.46
N GLY A 258 -18.48 4.13 -5.78
CA GLY A 258 -17.21 3.55 -6.19
C GLY A 258 -17.21 2.02 -6.21
N PHE A 259 -17.74 1.40 -5.17
CA PHE A 259 -17.89 -0.05 -5.11
C PHE A 259 -18.93 -0.56 -6.12
N ALA A 260 -20.04 0.16 -6.30
CA ALA A 260 -21.08 -0.19 -7.27
C ALA A 260 -20.58 -0.17 -8.72
N HIS A 261 -19.52 0.59 -9.03
CA HIS A 261 -18.88 0.51 -10.34
C HIS A 261 -18.20 -0.86 -10.55
N ASP A 262 -17.48 -1.34 -9.53
CA ASP A 262 -16.70 -2.58 -9.57
C ASP A 262 -17.57 -3.84 -9.32
N TYR A 263 -18.70 -3.69 -8.60
CA TYR A 263 -19.59 -4.77 -8.15
C TYR A 263 -21.07 -4.49 -8.47
N ARG A 264 -21.36 -4.03 -9.69
CA ARG A 264 -22.69 -3.50 -10.10
C ARG A 264 -23.87 -4.35 -9.68
N ALA A 265 -23.87 -5.64 -10.02
CA ALA A 265 -24.98 -6.55 -9.73
C ALA A 265 -25.26 -6.69 -8.22
N ALA A 266 -24.23 -6.55 -7.38
CA ALA A 266 -24.38 -6.67 -5.93
C ALA A 266 -24.97 -5.39 -5.29
N PHE A 267 -24.75 -4.23 -5.91
CA PHE A 267 -25.20 -2.92 -5.39
C PHE A 267 -26.48 -2.38 -6.05
N GLU A 268 -27.03 -3.04 -7.06
CA GLU A 268 -28.17 -2.56 -7.85
C GLU A 268 -29.40 -2.22 -7.00
N ASN A 269 -29.67 -3.00 -5.96
CA ASN A 269 -30.82 -2.82 -5.07
C ASN A 269 -30.55 -1.88 -3.88
N LYS A 270 -29.37 -1.27 -3.79
CA LYS A 270 -29.06 -0.34 -2.69
C LYS A 270 -29.66 1.04 -2.97
N PRO A 271 -30.21 1.74 -1.96
CA PRO A 271 -30.90 3.03 -2.14
C PRO A 271 -29.92 4.22 -2.31
N VAL A 272 -28.89 4.05 -3.14
CA VAL A 272 -27.83 5.03 -3.39
C VAL A 272 -28.41 6.33 -3.96
N LEU A 273 -29.17 6.27 -5.06
CA LEU A 273 -29.78 7.46 -5.67
C LEU A 273 -30.85 8.11 -4.77
N PRO A 274 -31.78 7.35 -4.14
CA PRO A 274 -32.70 7.92 -3.15
C PRO A 274 -32.00 8.68 -2.02
N ASN A 275 -30.92 8.14 -1.47
CA ASN A 275 -30.20 8.80 -0.37
C ASN A 275 -29.41 10.05 -0.84
N LEU A 276 -28.91 10.08 -2.08
CA LEU A 276 -28.39 11.31 -2.68
C LEU A 276 -29.49 12.36 -2.90
N GLU A 277 -30.68 11.94 -3.33
CA GLU A 277 -31.82 12.84 -3.53
C GLU A 277 -32.26 13.47 -2.20
N HIS A 278 -32.33 12.68 -1.13
CA HIS A 278 -32.63 13.17 0.21
C HIS A 278 -31.73 14.35 0.62
N TYR A 279 -30.41 14.25 0.42
CA TYR A 279 -29.48 15.32 0.74
C TYR A 279 -29.49 16.48 -0.25
N TYR A 280 -29.79 16.22 -1.52
CA TYR A 280 -29.98 17.28 -2.50
C TYR A 280 -31.20 18.14 -2.17
N GLN A 281 -32.31 17.54 -1.72
CA GLN A 281 -33.50 18.28 -1.28
C GLN A 281 -33.21 19.13 -0.04
N LYS A 282 -32.47 18.60 0.95
CA LYS A 282 -31.98 19.38 2.10
C LYS A 282 -31.12 20.57 1.66
N TRP A 283 -30.24 20.37 0.69
CA TRP A 283 -29.43 21.46 0.13
C TRP A 283 -30.28 22.50 -0.61
N LEU A 284 -31.28 22.11 -1.40
CA LEU A 284 -32.19 23.06 -2.06
C LEU A 284 -32.94 23.95 -1.06
N GLN A 285 -33.33 23.39 0.08
CA GLN A 285 -34.03 24.12 1.14
C GLN A 285 -33.10 25.10 1.88
N ASN A 286 -31.83 24.74 2.07
CA ASN A 286 -30.86 25.60 2.74
C ASN A 286 -29.44 25.42 2.17
N PRO A 287 -29.11 26.07 1.03
CA PRO A 287 -27.84 25.86 0.35
C PRO A 287 -26.62 26.24 1.18
N VAL A 288 -26.76 27.21 2.09
CA VAL A 288 -25.69 27.69 2.97
C VAL A 288 -25.38 26.66 4.05
N ALA A 289 -26.41 26.14 4.75
CA ALA A 289 -26.20 25.17 5.82
C ALA A 289 -25.67 23.81 5.31
N TYR A 290 -26.01 23.44 4.07
CA TYR A 290 -25.56 22.20 3.43
C TYR A 290 -24.45 22.43 2.39
N ARG A 291 -23.76 23.58 2.43
CA ARG A 291 -22.73 23.93 1.45
C ARG A 291 -21.60 22.91 1.42
N GLN A 292 -21.07 22.52 2.56
CA GLN A 292 -20.04 21.49 2.65
C GLN A 292 -20.53 20.14 2.13
N ALA A 293 -21.76 19.73 2.48
CA ALA A 293 -22.35 18.48 1.96
C ALA A 293 -22.53 18.52 0.43
N SER A 294 -22.79 19.70 -0.15
CA SER A 294 -22.90 19.88 -1.59
C SER A 294 -21.60 19.56 -2.35
N ILE A 295 -20.44 19.74 -1.70
CA ILE A 295 -19.13 19.36 -2.27
C ILE A 295 -19.10 17.85 -2.51
N PHE A 296 -19.53 17.07 -1.52
CA PHE A 296 -19.62 15.62 -1.63
C PHE A 296 -20.75 15.17 -2.57
N LEU A 297 -21.87 15.91 -2.65
CA LEU A 297 -22.93 15.64 -3.63
C LEU A 297 -22.42 15.80 -5.06
N ILE A 298 -21.66 16.87 -5.35
CA ILE A 298 -21.03 17.06 -6.66
C ILE A 298 -20.13 15.87 -6.98
N ARG A 299 -19.27 15.46 -6.03
CA ARG A 299 -18.37 14.31 -6.21
C ARG A 299 -19.16 13.03 -6.50
N ALA A 300 -20.20 12.75 -5.72
CA ALA A 300 -21.03 11.56 -5.86
C ALA A 300 -21.78 11.53 -7.21
N TYR A 301 -22.46 12.61 -7.59
CA TYR A 301 -23.17 12.70 -8.87
C TYR A 301 -22.23 12.63 -10.08
N ASN A 302 -21.05 13.27 -9.99
CA ASN A 302 -20.04 13.19 -11.05
C ASN A 302 -19.51 11.75 -11.20
N ARG A 303 -19.27 11.04 -10.09
CA ARG A 303 -18.82 9.63 -10.10
C ARG A 303 -19.89 8.69 -10.65
N ALA A 304 -21.15 8.93 -10.30
CA ALA A 304 -22.30 8.18 -10.82
C ALA A 304 -22.67 8.55 -12.26
N GLN A 305 -22.11 9.63 -12.82
CA GLN A 305 -22.41 10.16 -14.15
C GLN A 305 -23.89 10.51 -14.36
N VAL A 306 -24.54 11.05 -13.32
CA VAL A 306 -25.96 11.44 -13.35
C VAL A 306 -26.15 12.91 -12.99
N HIS A 307 -27.32 13.46 -13.33
CA HIS A 307 -27.77 14.81 -12.92
C HIS A 307 -26.76 15.95 -13.19
N ARG A 308 -26.21 16.01 -14.41
CA ARG A 308 -25.24 17.03 -14.82
C ARG A 308 -25.67 18.48 -14.52
N SER A 309 -26.95 18.80 -14.70
CA SER A 309 -27.49 20.13 -14.39
C SER A 309 -27.40 20.49 -12.90
N ARG A 310 -27.59 19.51 -12.01
CA ARG A 310 -27.44 19.70 -10.55
C ARG A 310 -25.98 19.96 -10.18
N VAL A 311 -25.06 19.19 -10.77
CA VAL A 311 -23.61 19.41 -10.61
C VAL A 311 -23.23 20.82 -11.05
N GLN A 312 -23.71 21.29 -12.20
CA GLN A 312 -23.45 22.64 -12.69
C GLN A 312 -23.98 23.73 -11.75
N LEU A 313 -25.19 23.55 -11.21
CA LEU A 313 -25.80 24.49 -10.27
C LEU A 313 -24.99 24.58 -8.97
N MET A 314 -24.71 23.46 -8.32
CA MET A 314 -23.92 23.41 -7.08
C MET A 314 -22.50 23.95 -7.30
N SER A 315 -21.84 23.56 -8.40
CA SER A 315 -20.51 24.05 -8.73
C SER A 315 -20.48 25.57 -8.93
N SER A 316 -21.53 26.14 -9.54
CA SER A 316 -21.62 27.59 -9.75
C SER A 316 -21.74 28.35 -8.43
N GLN A 317 -22.50 27.83 -7.48
CA GLN A 317 -22.57 28.40 -6.13
C GLN A 317 -21.25 28.27 -5.38
N LEU A 318 -20.58 27.11 -5.45
CA LEU A 318 -19.25 26.95 -4.85
C LEU A 318 -18.21 27.89 -5.46
N TYR A 319 -18.22 28.10 -6.77
CA TYR A 319 -17.33 29.10 -7.39
C TYR A 319 -17.65 30.53 -6.95
N ALA A 320 -18.93 30.85 -6.70
CA ALA A 320 -19.29 32.16 -6.16
C ALA A 320 -18.75 32.34 -4.75
N ALA A 321 -18.92 31.35 -3.87
CA ALA A 321 -18.36 31.35 -2.52
C ALA A 321 -16.82 31.41 -2.52
N LEU A 322 -16.17 30.64 -3.40
CA LEU A 322 -14.72 30.66 -3.58
C LEU A 322 -14.21 32.05 -4.02
N ASN A 323 -14.92 32.72 -4.93
CA ASN A 323 -14.50 34.05 -5.41
C ASN A 323 -14.69 35.15 -4.36
N ARG A 324 -15.64 34.97 -3.44
CA ARG A 324 -15.93 35.88 -2.32
C ARG A 324 -15.16 35.54 -1.05
N ASP A 325 -14.29 34.53 -1.10
CA ASP A 325 -13.51 34.05 0.04
C ASP A 325 -14.40 33.63 1.24
N GLU A 326 -15.58 33.04 0.95
CA GLU A 326 -16.59 32.62 1.94
C GLU A 326 -16.42 31.16 2.43
N LEU A 327 -15.46 30.43 1.86
CA LEU A 327 -15.18 29.04 2.23
C LEU A 327 -14.25 28.99 3.44
N GLU A 328 -14.56 28.13 4.41
CA GLU A 328 -13.70 27.91 5.57
C GLU A 328 -12.30 27.44 5.12
N PRO A 329 -11.20 28.14 5.47
CA PRO A 329 -9.88 27.88 4.90
C PRO A 329 -9.24 26.54 5.26
N ARG A 330 -9.55 25.95 6.43
CA ARG A 330 -8.90 24.73 6.92
C ARG A 330 -9.41 23.47 6.23
N PHE A 331 -10.71 23.41 5.95
CA PHE A 331 -11.37 22.20 5.45
C PHE A 331 -12.12 22.47 4.14
N GLU A 332 -13.08 23.38 4.17
CA GLU A 332 -14.04 23.57 3.08
C GLU A 332 -13.35 24.03 1.78
N LEU A 333 -12.33 24.89 1.89
CA LEU A 333 -11.54 25.36 0.75
C LEU A 333 -10.87 24.19 0.00
N GLY A 334 -10.18 23.30 0.71
CA GLY A 334 -9.50 22.15 0.11
C GLY A 334 -10.48 21.12 -0.44
N GLU A 335 -11.59 20.87 0.26
CA GLU A 335 -12.68 20.02 -0.24
C GLU A 335 -13.24 20.55 -1.57
N ALA A 336 -13.53 21.85 -1.63
CA ALA A 336 -14.10 22.50 -2.81
C ALA A 336 -13.12 22.47 -3.99
N VAL A 337 -11.84 22.81 -3.79
CA VAL A 337 -10.83 22.79 -4.87
C VAL A 337 -10.65 21.38 -5.42
N SER A 338 -10.54 20.37 -4.55
CA SER A 338 -10.41 18.96 -4.93
C SER A 338 -11.55 18.51 -5.85
N VAL A 339 -12.80 18.85 -5.51
CA VAL A 339 -13.98 18.44 -6.30
C VAL A 339 -14.17 19.30 -7.55
N LEU A 340 -13.99 20.61 -7.48
CA LEU A 340 -14.13 21.53 -8.61
C LEU A 340 -13.05 21.32 -9.68
N ALA A 341 -11.91 20.70 -9.34
CA ALA A 341 -10.92 20.26 -10.33
C ALA A 341 -11.39 19.05 -11.19
N GLN A 342 -12.45 18.36 -10.75
CA GLN A 342 -12.96 17.13 -11.39
C GLN A 342 -14.21 17.35 -12.25
N VAL A 343 -14.87 18.50 -12.13
CA VAL A 343 -16.10 18.79 -12.90
C VAL A 343 -15.82 19.01 -14.39
N SER A 344 -16.84 18.93 -15.23
CA SER A 344 -16.69 19.01 -16.69
C SER A 344 -16.17 20.36 -17.21
N VAL A 345 -16.40 21.46 -16.48
CA VAL A 345 -15.97 22.82 -16.88
C VAL A 345 -15.29 23.50 -15.70
N PRO A 346 -14.01 23.19 -15.43
CA PRO A 346 -13.28 23.75 -14.30
C PRO A 346 -12.82 25.18 -14.59
N ARG A 347 -13.00 26.10 -13.63
CA ARG A 347 -12.56 27.50 -13.72
C ARG A 347 -11.12 27.66 -13.23
N MET A 348 -10.16 27.39 -14.11
CA MET A 348 -8.73 27.32 -13.79
C MET A 348 -8.18 28.52 -13.00
N LYS A 349 -8.56 29.75 -13.37
CA LYS A 349 -8.09 30.97 -12.68
C LYS A 349 -8.49 31.00 -11.20
N ALA A 350 -9.74 30.61 -10.89
CA ALA A 350 -10.23 30.57 -9.52
C ALA A 350 -9.54 29.46 -8.71
N LEU A 351 -9.37 28.28 -9.32
CA LEU A 351 -8.67 27.16 -8.68
C LEU A 351 -7.20 27.48 -8.38
N LYS A 352 -6.48 28.12 -9.31
CA LYS A 352 -5.08 28.52 -9.09
C LYS A 352 -4.92 29.56 -7.98
N ARG A 353 -5.84 30.53 -7.88
CA ARG A 353 -5.88 31.48 -6.76
C ARG A 353 -6.04 30.75 -5.43
N ALA A 354 -6.97 29.80 -5.37
CA ALA A 354 -7.22 29.00 -4.18
C ALA A 354 -6.01 28.12 -3.79
N MET A 355 -5.34 27.52 -4.78
CA MET A 355 -4.09 26.77 -4.56
C MET A 355 -2.99 27.64 -3.95
N ALA A 356 -2.85 28.89 -4.39
CA ALA A 356 -1.87 29.82 -3.84
C ALA A 356 -2.15 30.13 -2.36
N ILE A 357 -3.42 30.38 -2.00
CA ILE A 357 -3.84 30.60 -0.61
C ILE A 357 -3.52 29.38 0.27
N MET A 358 -3.82 28.17 -0.21
CA MET A 358 -3.51 26.94 0.50
C MET A 358 -2.00 26.76 0.70
N ARG A 359 -1.19 27.08 -0.31
CA ARG A 359 0.27 27.02 -0.24
C ARG A 359 0.83 27.99 0.80
N GLU A 360 0.38 29.24 0.81
CA GLU A 360 0.76 30.25 1.81
C GLU A 360 0.48 29.76 3.23
N ARG A 361 -0.71 29.19 3.47
CA ARG A 361 -1.05 28.59 4.78
C ARG A 361 -0.13 27.43 5.16
N ALA A 362 0.25 26.58 4.20
CA ALA A 362 1.19 25.51 4.48
C ALA A 362 2.60 26.05 4.81
N ASP A 363 3.03 27.11 4.13
CA ASP A 363 4.29 27.79 4.45
C ASP A 363 4.25 28.44 5.84
N ASP A 364 3.13 29.07 6.24
CA ASP A 364 2.94 29.60 7.60
C ASP A 364 3.05 28.49 8.67
N MET A 365 2.42 27.33 8.43
CA MET A 365 2.54 26.17 9.32
C MET A 365 3.99 25.65 9.40
N LEU A 366 4.72 25.71 8.29
CA LEU A 366 6.13 25.31 8.23
C LEU A 366 7.02 26.25 9.05
N GLN A 367 6.68 27.53 9.13
CA GLN A 367 7.44 28.54 9.88
C GLN A 367 7.01 28.64 11.36
N SER A 368 5.78 28.27 11.69
CA SER A 368 5.25 28.35 13.06
C SER A 368 6.06 27.56 14.10
N GLU A 369 6.24 28.09 15.31
CA GLU A 369 6.92 27.38 16.39
C GLU A 369 6.13 26.14 16.87
N SER A 370 4.80 26.19 16.80
CA SER A 370 3.91 25.08 17.13
C SER A 370 3.06 24.66 15.94
N THR A 371 2.81 23.36 15.80
CA THR A 371 1.95 22.82 14.73
C THR A 371 1.07 21.74 15.34
N PRO A 372 -0.19 22.06 15.72
CA PRO A 372 -1.10 21.10 16.32
C PRO A 372 -1.33 19.88 15.44
N LEU A 373 -1.52 18.70 16.06
CA LEU A 373 -1.79 17.46 15.31
C LEU A 373 -3.03 17.58 14.42
N ASP A 374 -4.06 18.32 14.83
CA ASP A 374 -5.28 18.53 14.05
C ASP A 374 -5.05 19.20 12.69
N ASN A 375 -3.87 19.78 12.45
CA ASN A 375 -3.52 20.30 11.14
C ASN A 375 -3.39 19.19 10.08
N VAL A 376 -3.21 17.91 10.46
CA VAL A 376 -3.13 16.82 9.48
C VAL A 376 -4.39 16.68 8.62
N PHE A 377 -5.55 17.08 9.13
CA PHE A 377 -6.81 17.07 8.39
C PHE A 377 -6.83 18.16 7.30
N GLU A 378 -6.34 19.36 7.59
CA GLU A 378 -6.15 20.42 6.60
C GLU A 378 -5.13 19.99 5.53
N LEU A 379 -3.98 19.45 5.96
CA LEU A 379 -2.94 18.95 5.05
C LEU A 379 -3.45 17.85 4.13
N ASN A 380 -4.32 16.95 4.62
CA ASN A 380 -4.93 15.92 3.78
C ASN A 380 -5.76 16.54 2.65
N TRP A 381 -6.65 17.50 2.95
CA TRP A 381 -7.46 18.16 1.91
C TRP A 381 -6.63 18.97 0.92
N GLN A 382 -5.56 19.63 1.39
CA GLN A 382 -4.61 20.28 0.50
C GLN A 382 -3.90 19.27 -0.40
N SER A 383 -3.46 18.12 0.13
CA SER A 383 -2.80 17.07 -0.67
C SER A 383 -3.71 16.50 -1.76
N GLN A 384 -5.00 16.30 -1.45
CA GLN A 384 -6.01 15.88 -2.42
C GLN A 384 -6.20 16.95 -3.50
N SER A 385 -6.27 18.23 -3.12
CA SER A 385 -6.38 19.35 -4.05
C SER A 385 -5.19 19.43 -5.01
N VAL A 386 -3.96 19.33 -4.49
CA VAL A 386 -2.72 19.29 -5.30
C VAL A 386 -2.77 18.14 -6.31
N HIS A 387 -3.14 16.93 -5.86
CA HIS A 387 -3.24 15.76 -6.72
C HIS A 387 -4.28 15.94 -7.83
N GLN A 388 -5.49 16.43 -7.50
CA GLN A 388 -6.54 16.66 -8.50
C GLN A 388 -6.19 17.79 -9.47
N MET A 389 -5.52 18.84 -9.01
CA MET A 389 -5.02 19.91 -9.86
C MET A 389 -3.96 19.41 -10.84
N LEU A 390 -3.00 18.61 -10.40
CA LEU A 390 -2.00 18.01 -11.29
C LEU A 390 -2.65 17.11 -12.36
N LYS A 391 -3.66 16.33 -11.97
CA LYS A 391 -4.48 15.53 -12.91
C LYS A 391 -5.24 16.42 -13.91
N LEU A 392 -5.78 17.54 -13.47
CA LEU A 392 -6.48 18.47 -14.34
C LEU A 392 -5.53 19.14 -15.35
N GLU A 393 -4.41 19.70 -14.89
CA GLU A 393 -3.41 20.32 -15.76
C GLU A 393 -2.86 19.33 -16.80
N THR A 394 -2.67 18.07 -16.39
CA THR A 394 -2.34 16.97 -17.28
C THR A 394 -3.37 16.79 -18.41
N ARG A 395 -4.66 16.69 -18.06
CA ARG A 395 -5.75 16.44 -19.03
C ARG A 395 -5.91 17.56 -20.03
N ILE A 396 -5.77 18.82 -19.58
CA ILE A 396 -5.84 19.99 -20.45
C ILE A 396 -4.68 19.96 -21.45
N ARG A 397 -3.47 19.62 -21.02
CA ARG A 397 -2.31 19.55 -21.91
C ARG A 397 -2.45 18.48 -23.00
N THR A 398 -3.00 17.31 -22.68
CA THR A 398 -3.24 16.26 -23.69
C THR A 398 -4.26 16.69 -24.76
N THR A 399 -5.10 17.67 -24.46
CA THR A 399 -6.13 18.16 -25.39
C THR A 399 -5.71 19.44 -26.14
N THR A 400 -4.78 20.23 -25.61
CA THR A 400 -4.23 21.42 -26.30
C THR A 400 -2.81 21.14 -26.82
N THR A 401 -2.64 21.11 -28.14
CA THR A 401 -1.36 20.91 -28.84
C THR A 401 -0.33 22.04 -28.67
N THR A 402 -0.64 23.07 -27.88
CA THR A 402 0.19 24.25 -27.71
C THR A 402 1.31 24.00 -26.70
N GLN A 403 2.55 24.06 -27.19
CA GLN A 403 3.78 24.08 -26.40
C GLN A 403 3.85 25.36 -25.54
N SER A 404 3.25 25.33 -24.34
CA SER A 404 3.59 26.32 -23.31
C SER A 404 5.01 26.04 -22.79
N LYS A 405 5.83 27.10 -22.69
CA LYS A 405 7.20 27.08 -22.11
C LYS A 405 7.22 27.02 -20.58
N SER A 406 6.07 27.14 -19.88
CA SER A 406 6.02 26.96 -18.43
C SER A 406 6.10 25.48 -18.09
N ARG A 407 7.03 25.06 -17.20
CA ARG A 407 7.12 23.67 -16.70
C ARG A 407 5.79 23.27 -16.02
N PRO A 408 4.93 22.46 -16.66
CA PRO A 408 3.60 22.17 -16.12
C PRO A 408 3.72 21.30 -14.87
N GLY A 409 2.91 21.58 -13.85
CA GLY A 409 2.92 20.82 -12.60
C GLY A 409 4.07 21.13 -11.64
N LEU A 410 4.95 22.09 -11.95
CA LEU A 410 6.01 22.52 -11.02
C LEU A 410 5.41 23.13 -9.74
N ASP A 411 4.39 23.98 -9.87
CA ASP A 411 3.70 24.59 -8.72
C ASP A 411 3.05 23.52 -7.81
N ALA A 412 2.43 22.50 -8.41
CA ALA A 412 1.82 21.40 -7.68
C ALA A 412 2.88 20.51 -7.00
N LEU A 413 4.01 20.27 -7.65
CA LEU A 413 5.13 19.54 -7.06
C LEU A 413 5.72 20.30 -5.87
N GLU A 414 6.01 21.59 -6.04
CA GLU A 414 6.54 22.42 -4.96
C GLU A 414 5.59 22.46 -3.77
N HIS A 415 4.28 22.62 -4.02
CA HIS A 415 3.26 22.57 -2.97
C HIS A 415 3.24 21.20 -2.29
N ALA A 416 3.34 20.09 -3.04
CA ALA A 416 3.44 18.75 -2.45
C ALA A 416 4.68 18.58 -1.55
N ILE A 417 5.83 19.14 -1.93
CA ILE A 417 7.06 19.11 -1.12
C ILE A 417 6.85 19.91 0.18
N VAL A 418 6.23 21.10 0.10
CA VAL A 418 5.89 21.90 1.29
C VAL A 418 4.95 21.12 2.21
N LEU A 419 3.87 20.56 1.67
CA LEU A 419 2.92 19.73 2.44
C LEU A 419 3.61 18.56 3.13
N PHE A 420 4.50 17.85 2.43
CA PHE A 420 5.26 16.77 3.02
C PHE A 420 6.12 17.25 4.21
N ARG A 421 6.85 18.36 4.05
CA ARG A 421 7.68 18.93 5.12
C ARG A 421 6.86 19.33 6.34
N VAL A 422 5.72 19.99 6.13
CA VAL A 422 4.81 20.39 7.22
C VAL A 422 4.23 19.17 7.91
N LEU A 423 3.82 18.15 7.15
CA LEU A 423 3.31 16.90 7.69
C LEU A 423 4.34 16.20 8.57
N MET A 424 5.59 16.10 8.11
CA MET A 424 6.68 15.48 8.87
C MET A 424 7.02 16.28 10.12
N LYS A 425 7.07 17.61 10.03
CA LYS A 425 7.26 18.49 11.20
C LYS A 425 6.15 18.28 12.23
N THR A 426 4.89 18.24 11.79
CA THR A 426 3.72 18.01 12.66
C THR A 426 3.80 16.62 13.30
N ALA A 427 4.10 15.60 12.51
CA ALA A 427 4.22 14.23 12.98
C ALA A 427 5.37 14.06 13.99
N GLN A 428 6.58 14.53 13.67
CA GLN A 428 7.77 14.36 14.53
C GLN A 428 7.64 15.09 15.86
N ARG A 429 7.03 16.29 15.88
CA ARG A 429 6.89 17.08 17.11
C ARG A 429 5.77 16.59 18.02
N THR A 430 4.74 15.98 17.46
CA THR A 430 3.51 15.65 18.22
C THR A 430 3.32 14.16 18.46
N ILE A 431 3.92 13.30 17.63
CA ILE A 431 3.73 11.84 17.69
C ILE A 431 4.97 11.22 18.32
N MET A 432 4.95 11.06 19.65
CA MET A 432 6.01 10.32 20.32
C MET A 432 5.94 8.81 20.06
N ARG A 433 4.72 8.26 19.91
CA ARG A 433 4.48 6.85 19.60
C ARG A 433 3.23 6.69 18.74
N LEU A 434 3.26 5.81 17.73
CA LEU A 434 2.13 5.61 16.81
C LEU A 434 0.95 4.87 17.47
N ASP A 435 1.24 4.00 18.42
CA ASP A 435 0.25 3.25 19.21
C ASP A 435 -0.60 4.17 20.12
N SER A 436 -0.14 5.39 20.39
CA SER A 436 -0.90 6.38 21.17
C SER A 436 -1.83 7.24 20.30
N LEU A 437 -1.81 7.12 18.98
CA LEU A 437 -2.69 7.87 18.09
C LEU A 437 -4.03 7.18 17.88
N GLU A 438 -5.09 7.99 17.80
CA GLU A 438 -6.38 7.51 17.29
C GLU A 438 -6.23 7.15 15.81
N THR A 439 -6.96 6.12 15.40
CA THR A 439 -6.83 5.54 14.06
C THR A 439 -7.25 6.51 12.95
N ASN A 440 -8.10 7.50 13.25
CA ASN A 440 -8.46 8.56 12.30
C ASN A 440 -7.25 9.41 11.90
N TYR A 441 -6.38 9.81 12.84
CA TYR A 441 -5.16 10.56 12.51
C TYR A 441 -4.20 9.70 11.68
N LEU A 442 -4.03 8.43 12.03
CA LEU A 442 -3.21 7.49 11.25
C LEU A 442 -3.73 7.36 9.82
N ALA A 443 -5.05 7.19 9.64
CA ALA A 443 -5.68 7.07 8.33
C ALA A 443 -5.51 8.34 7.49
N VAL A 444 -5.75 9.51 8.08
CA VAL A 444 -5.63 10.81 7.40
C VAL A 444 -4.18 11.12 7.01
N ILE A 445 -3.21 10.80 7.87
CA ILE A 445 -1.79 10.93 7.53
C ILE A 445 -1.42 9.97 6.39
N TYR A 446 -1.88 8.72 6.45
CA TYR A 446 -1.66 7.73 5.39
C TYR A 446 -2.25 8.18 4.04
N GLU A 447 -3.47 8.73 4.04
CA GLU A 447 -4.09 9.28 2.83
C GLU A 447 -3.32 10.46 2.27
N CYS A 448 -2.91 11.38 3.14
CA CYS A 448 -2.09 12.53 2.75
C CYS A 448 -0.81 12.05 2.04
N LEU A 449 -0.07 11.12 2.66
CA LEU A 449 1.13 10.52 2.08
C LEU A 449 0.84 9.78 0.76
N SER A 450 -0.31 9.12 0.64
CA SER A 450 -0.73 8.42 -0.59
C SER A 450 -0.97 9.40 -1.74
N ASN A 451 -1.61 10.55 -1.48
CA ASN A 451 -1.77 11.61 -2.47
C ASN A 451 -0.42 12.24 -2.87
N LEU A 452 0.48 12.43 -1.92
CA LEU A 452 1.81 12.97 -2.19
C LEU A 452 2.68 12.01 -3.02
N ASP A 453 2.72 10.70 -2.72
CA ASP A 453 3.43 9.70 -3.56
C ASP A 453 2.86 9.66 -4.98
N ALA A 454 1.53 9.79 -5.14
CA ALA A 454 0.88 9.87 -6.44
C ALA A 454 1.31 11.12 -7.23
N VAL A 455 1.40 12.28 -6.57
CA VAL A 455 1.91 13.52 -7.17
C VAL A 455 3.36 13.36 -7.62
N MET A 456 4.23 12.83 -6.76
CA MET A 456 5.64 12.58 -7.10
C MET A 456 5.76 11.61 -8.27
N GLY A 457 4.98 10.52 -8.27
CA GLY A 457 4.98 9.53 -9.35
C GLY A 457 4.51 10.09 -10.70
N LEU A 458 3.48 10.92 -10.70
CA LEU A 458 2.98 11.61 -11.91
C LEU A 458 4.00 12.60 -12.47
N HIS A 459 4.79 13.25 -11.61
CA HIS A 459 5.86 14.15 -12.02
C HIS A 459 7.08 13.39 -12.56
N ASP A 460 7.55 12.36 -11.84
CA ASP A 460 8.75 11.58 -12.20
C ASP A 460 8.60 10.87 -13.55
N ALA A 461 7.40 10.39 -13.88
CA ALA A 461 7.11 9.79 -15.19
C ALA A 461 7.29 10.76 -16.37
N ARG A 462 7.56 12.06 -16.12
CA ARG A 462 7.63 13.13 -17.11
C ARG A 462 8.89 13.98 -17.07
N SER A 463 9.72 13.82 -16.04
CA SER A 463 10.95 14.59 -15.86
C SER A 463 12.15 13.69 -16.12
N GLU A 464 13.04 14.08 -17.03
CA GLU A 464 14.36 13.43 -17.19
C GLU A 464 15.29 13.66 -15.99
N TYR A 465 14.91 14.55 -15.06
CA TYR A 465 15.70 14.90 -13.87
C TYR A 465 15.12 14.30 -12.58
N SER A 466 15.94 13.51 -11.89
CA SER A 466 15.68 12.80 -10.63
C SER A 466 15.98 13.66 -9.38
N TYR A 467 15.46 14.89 -9.30
CA TYR A 467 15.66 15.71 -8.09
C TYR A 467 14.78 15.27 -6.90
N SER A 468 13.75 14.47 -7.16
CA SER A 468 12.68 14.09 -6.20
C SER A 468 12.87 12.73 -5.52
N SER A 469 13.88 11.93 -5.89
CA SER A 469 13.94 10.51 -5.49
C SER A 469 14.08 10.31 -3.98
N ALA A 470 14.87 11.14 -3.29
CA ALA A 470 15.03 11.06 -1.84
C ALA A 470 13.74 11.41 -1.08
N VAL A 471 13.07 12.51 -1.46
CA VAL A 471 11.80 12.93 -0.84
C VAL A 471 10.72 11.88 -1.10
N ARG A 472 10.66 11.35 -2.32
CA ARG A 472 9.70 10.29 -2.67
C ARG A 472 9.95 9.00 -1.89
N ASN A 473 11.21 8.57 -1.76
CA ASN A 473 11.55 7.39 -0.96
C ASN A 473 11.12 7.59 0.51
N GLU A 474 11.34 8.79 1.06
CA GLU A 474 10.89 9.09 2.42
C GLU A 474 9.36 9.09 2.55
N ILE A 475 8.62 9.67 1.59
CA ILE A 475 7.16 9.57 1.56
C ILE A 475 6.71 8.10 1.58
N ARG A 476 7.38 7.22 0.82
CA ARG A 476 7.06 5.79 0.76
C ARG A 476 7.36 5.07 2.07
N ASN A 477 8.49 5.36 2.70
CA ASN A 477 8.85 4.81 4.02
C ASN A 477 7.82 5.21 5.07
N GLN A 478 7.45 6.49 5.12
CA GLN A 478 6.42 6.97 6.05
C GLN A 478 5.06 6.36 5.73
N ARG A 479 4.66 6.30 4.46
CA ARG A 479 3.38 5.68 4.06
C ARG A 479 3.31 4.23 4.52
N LEU A 480 4.39 3.46 4.35
CA LEU A 480 4.48 2.08 4.83
C LEU A 480 4.36 1.99 6.35
N ARG A 481 5.07 2.86 7.08
CA ARG A 481 5.06 2.93 8.54
C ARG A 481 3.65 3.22 9.09
N TYR A 482 2.97 4.23 8.55
CA TYR A 482 1.61 4.56 8.96
C TYR A 482 0.62 3.46 8.58
N PHE A 483 0.77 2.84 7.41
CA PHE A 483 -0.07 1.72 6.99
C PHE A 483 0.08 0.51 7.94
N ALA A 484 1.29 0.19 8.37
CA ALA A 484 1.56 -0.89 9.31
C ALA A 484 0.93 -0.61 10.70
N ALA A 485 0.83 0.65 11.10
CA ALA A 485 0.21 1.06 12.36
C ALA A 485 -1.33 1.07 12.35
N LEU A 486 -1.99 0.97 11.17
CA LEU A 486 -3.45 0.98 11.07
C LEU A 486 -4.07 -0.27 11.70
N ARG A 487 -4.97 -0.04 12.66
CA ARG A 487 -5.74 -1.08 13.36
C ARG A 487 -6.88 -1.58 12.49
N ARG A 488 -6.60 -2.62 11.71
CA ARG A 488 -7.55 -3.22 10.77
C ARG A 488 -8.40 -4.29 11.44
N GLY A 489 -9.69 -4.20 11.18
CA GLY A 489 -10.74 -5.02 11.74
C GLY A 489 -11.39 -5.98 10.76
N GLU A 490 -12.59 -6.42 11.12
CA GLU A 490 -13.50 -7.12 10.22
C GLU A 490 -13.81 -6.23 9.00
N TYR A 491 -14.00 -6.85 7.83
CA TYR A 491 -14.24 -6.17 6.55
C TYR A 491 -13.17 -5.15 6.12
N GLY A 492 -11.97 -5.19 6.71
CA GLY A 492 -10.91 -4.22 6.42
C GLY A 492 -11.19 -2.82 6.98
N LEU A 493 -12.18 -2.67 7.87
CA LEU A 493 -12.49 -1.40 8.53
C LEU A 493 -11.38 -0.99 9.51
N TYR A 494 -11.21 0.30 9.71
CA TYR A 494 -10.27 0.80 10.72
C TYR A 494 -10.99 1.02 12.05
N TYR A 495 -10.56 0.31 13.10
CA TYR A 495 -11.11 0.46 14.44
C TYR A 495 -10.42 1.57 15.23
N PHE A 496 -11.18 2.25 16.10
CA PHE A 496 -10.62 3.13 17.13
C PHE A 496 -9.73 2.36 18.10
N LYS A 497 -9.11 3.09 19.04
CA LYS A 497 -8.25 2.46 20.04
C LYS A 497 -8.95 1.40 20.89
N ASP A 498 -10.27 1.49 21.05
CA ASP A 498 -11.09 0.51 21.75
C ASP A 498 -11.08 -0.89 21.09
N GLY A 499 -10.65 -0.97 19.82
CA GLY A 499 -10.60 -2.20 19.04
C GLY A 499 -11.97 -2.80 18.69
N LYS A 500 -13.06 -2.06 18.92
CA LYS A 500 -14.44 -2.56 18.83
C LYS A 500 -15.30 -1.75 17.90
N THR A 501 -15.01 -0.45 17.79
CA THR A 501 -15.86 0.48 17.04
C THR A 501 -15.10 0.98 15.83
N ALA A 502 -15.71 0.90 14.65
CA ALA A 502 -15.26 1.57 13.44
C ALA A 502 -16.24 2.68 13.11
N ARG A 503 -15.71 3.83 12.69
CA ARG A 503 -16.52 4.88 12.08
C ARG A 503 -16.19 4.99 10.60
N LEU A 504 -17.25 4.98 9.80
CA LEU A 504 -17.20 4.75 8.35
C LEU A 504 -17.03 6.06 7.57
N ASP A 505 -16.95 7.17 8.29
CA ASP A 505 -16.78 8.54 7.81
C ASP A 505 -15.29 8.97 7.74
N ILE A 506 -14.38 8.13 8.24
CA ILE A 506 -12.95 8.42 8.20
C ILE A 506 -12.46 8.11 6.79
N THR A 507 -12.10 9.18 6.09
CA THR A 507 -11.33 9.14 4.85
C THR A 507 -10.16 8.18 5.06
N GLY A 508 -10.21 7.02 4.41
CA GLY A 508 -9.16 6.00 4.48
C GLY A 508 -9.70 4.57 4.41
N HIS A 509 -11.00 4.37 4.66
CA HIS A 509 -11.63 3.05 4.58
C HIS A 509 -11.60 2.46 3.18
N VAL A 510 -11.44 3.29 2.15
CA VAL A 510 -11.29 2.84 0.78
C VAL A 510 -9.87 3.15 0.36
N VAL A 511 -9.05 2.09 0.24
CA VAL A 511 -7.69 2.15 -0.32
C VAL A 511 -7.76 2.96 -1.62
N THR A 512 -7.24 4.20 -1.57
CA THR A 512 -7.29 5.20 -2.65
C THR A 512 -6.28 4.91 -3.74
#